data_AF-A0A2G6NJU8-F1
#
_entry.id   AF-A0A2G6NJU8-F1
#
_cell.length_a   1.000
_cell.length_b   1.000
_cell.length_c   1.000
_cell.angle_alpha   90.00
_cell.angle_beta   90.00
_cell.angle_gamma   90.00
#
_symmetry.space_group_name_H-M   'P 1'
#
loop_
_entity.id
_entity.type
_entity.pdbx_description
1 polymer ?
#
loop_
_entity_poly.entity_id
_entity_poly.type
_entity_poly.pdbx_seq_one_letter_code
_entity_poly.pdbx_strand_id
1 'polypeptide(L)'
;MVIRILIFCFTSLAVGSMYAAGLIRLTTALIVGFGAFCSLFLGVLFLFPVDKERLLLPVYEQVPAWPYLLLAVILAAMLAAFFLYRSSPVRNERADARHFKLLTAGFGCYLASVFLSSLFWFPSDAKRLAASAESLRGEVLGGTILFLCGVCLSCYLLYRASKGNTVKSQDLMRRLVLSLFAVLQLDKVPLLVAYLLLYSPETEVVFPNIAALALSAYLPVSLFLIQTSRETHSGE
;
A
#
# COMPACT_ATOMS: atom_id res chain seq x y z
N MET A 1 17.62 -16.42 -3.69
CA MET A 1 16.82 -15.44 -4.47
C MET A 1 15.58 -16.09 -5.10
N VAL A 2 15.73 -17.18 -5.86
CA VAL A 2 14.63 -17.89 -6.54
C VAL A 2 13.46 -18.27 -5.61
N ILE A 3 13.75 -18.88 -4.44
CA ILE A 3 12.70 -19.29 -3.48
C ILE A 3 11.86 -18.09 -3.01
N ARG A 4 12.49 -16.93 -2.78
CA ARG A 4 11.78 -15.71 -2.34
C ARG A 4 10.84 -15.21 -3.44
N ILE A 5 11.27 -15.23 -4.71
CA ILE A 5 10.44 -14.87 -5.87
C ILE A 5 9.26 -15.84 -6.01
N LEU A 6 9.48 -17.14 -5.82
CA LEU A 6 8.41 -18.14 -5.89
C LEU A 6 7.36 -17.93 -4.78
N ILE A 7 7.79 -17.74 -3.53
CA ILE A 7 6.89 -17.44 -2.41
C ILE A 7 6.13 -16.14 -2.66
N PHE A 8 6.82 -15.13 -3.18
CA PHE A 8 6.25 -13.84 -3.54
C PHE A 8 5.16 -13.97 -4.63
N CYS A 9 5.43 -14.69 -5.73
CA CYS A 9 4.45 -14.95 -6.77
C CYS A 9 3.26 -15.77 -6.24
N PHE A 10 3.55 -16.80 -5.44
CA PHE A 10 2.52 -17.66 -4.86
C PHE A 10 1.57 -16.88 -3.94
N THR A 11 2.12 -16.08 -3.01
CA THR A 11 1.29 -15.26 -2.11
C THR A 11 0.46 -14.23 -2.87
N SER A 12 1.02 -13.62 -3.92
CA SER A 12 0.29 -12.72 -4.81
C SER A 12 -0.92 -13.39 -5.46
N LEU A 13 -0.70 -14.55 -6.06
CA LEU A 13 -1.72 -15.32 -6.77
C LEU A 13 -2.77 -15.87 -5.80
N ALA A 14 -2.35 -16.32 -4.61
CA ALA A 14 -3.26 -16.82 -3.57
C ALA A 14 -4.19 -15.71 -3.07
N VAL A 15 -3.67 -14.52 -2.76
CA VAL A 15 -4.52 -13.39 -2.33
C VAL A 15 -5.43 -12.92 -3.46
N GLY A 16 -4.92 -12.87 -4.70
CA GLY A 16 -5.71 -12.55 -5.88
C GLY A 16 -6.85 -13.54 -6.13
N SER A 17 -6.60 -14.84 -5.96
CA SER A 17 -7.61 -15.89 -6.14
C SER A 17 -8.66 -15.86 -5.04
N MET A 18 -8.30 -15.49 -3.80
CA MET A 18 -9.29 -15.26 -2.73
C MET A 18 -10.27 -14.14 -3.09
N TYR A 19 -9.80 -13.03 -3.68
CA TYR A 19 -10.68 -11.98 -4.18
C TYR A 19 -11.56 -12.47 -5.35
N ALA A 20 -11.00 -13.22 -6.30
CA ALA A 20 -11.74 -13.78 -7.42
C ALA A 20 -12.83 -14.77 -6.96
N ALA A 21 -12.54 -15.57 -5.92
CA ALA A 21 -13.46 -16.52 -5.30
C ALA A 21 -14.57 -15.85 -4.47
N GLY A 22 -14.52 -14.53 -4.27
CA GLY A 22 -15.53 -13.79 -3.52
C GLY A 22 -15.27 -13.68 -2.01
N LEU A 23 -14.09 -14.08 -1.52
CA LEU A 23 -13.66 -13.91 -0.12
C LEU A 23 -13.22 -12.45 0.16
N ILE A 24 -13.96 -11.49 -0.38
CA ILE A 24 -13.56 -10.08 -0.47
C ILE A 24 -13.34 -9.47 0.92
N ARG A 25 -14.31 -9.65 1.83
CA ARG A 25 -14.21 -9.10 3.20
C ARG A 25 -13.06 -9.69 3.98
N LEU A 26 -12.88 -11.01 3.95
CA LEU A 26 -11.79 -11.69 4.66
C LEU A 26 -10.43 -11.21 4.13
N THR A 27 -10.28 -11.16 2.80
CA THR A 27 -9.02 -10.78 2.16
C THR A 27 -8.67 -9.32 2.43
N THR A 28 -9.66 -8.41 2.39
CA THR A 28 -9.46 -7.01 2.79
C THR A 28 -9.07 -6.89 4.26
N ALA A 29 -9.72 -7.62 5.17
CA ALA A 29 -9.35 -7.61 6.57
C ALA A 29 -7.91 -8.07 6.81
N LEU A 30 -7.46 -9.11 6.10
CA LEU A 30 -6.08 -9.60 6.16
C LEU A 30 -5.08 -8.56 5.66
N ILE A 31 -5.36 -7.90 4.53
CA ILE A 31 -4.44 -6.90 3.95
C ILE A 31 -4.35 -5.64 4.84
N VAL A 32 -5.49 -5.11 5.29
CA VAL A 32 -5.51 -3.94 6.18
C VAL A 32 -4.86 -4.28 7.53
N GLY A 33 -5.16 -5.47 8.06
CA GLY A 33 -4.54 -5.99 9.28
C GLY A 33 -3.03 -6.17 9.13
N PHE A 34 -2.55 -6.61 7.98
CA PHE A 34 -1.11 -6.69 7.68
C PHE A 34 -0.45 -5.31 7.70
N GLY A 35 -1.07 -4.28 7.11
CA GLY A 35 -0.59 -2.89 7.19
C GLY A 35 -0.53 -2.37 8.62
N ALA A 36 -1.56 -2.66 9.44
CA ALA A 36 -1.58 -2.31 10.86
C ALA A 36 -0.47 -3.03 11.64
N PHE A 37 -0.30 -4.34 11.40
CA PHE A 37 0.74 -5.15 12.02
C PHE A 37 2.15 -4.65 11.67
N CYS A 38 2.43 -4.37 10.39
CA CYS A 38 3.73 -3.85 9.98
C CYS A 38 4.03 -2.47 10.59
N SER A 39 3.02 -1.60 10.68
CA SER A 39 3.15 -0.29 11.32
C SER A 39 3.44 -0.44 12.83
N LEU A 40 2.73 -1.35 13.50
CA LEU A 40 2.97 -1.64 14.92
C LEU A 40 4.37 -2.22 15.14
N PHE A 41 4.77 -3.18 14.32
CA PHE A 41 6.08 -3.83 14.38
C PHE A 41 7.21 -2.82 14.21
N LEU A 42 7.14 -1.93 13.22
CA LEU A 42 8.12 -0.85 13.03
C LEU A 42 8.10 0.14 14.20
N GLY A 43 6.92 0.50 14.72
CA GLY A 43 6.82 1.36 15.90
C GLY A 43 7.48 0.75 17.14
N VAL A 44 7.22 -0.52 17.42
CA VAL A 44 7.86 -1.25 18.53
C VAL A 44 9.36 -1.40 18.31
N LEU A 45 9.81 -1.64 17.08
CA LEU A 45 11.22 -1.72 16.74
C LEU A 45 11.97 -0.43 17.13
N PHE A 46 11.37 0.74 16.88
CA PHE A 46 11.95 2.05 17.21
C PHE A 46 11.80 2.47 18.68
N LEU A 47 11.11 1.69 19.52
CA LEU A 47 11.17 1.86 20.98
C LEU A 47 12.46 1.29 21.58
N PHE A 48 13.11 0.34 20.89
CA PHE A 48 14.38 -0.21 21.34
C PHE A 48 15.54 0.77 21.10
N PRO A 49 16.61 0.68 21.90
CA PRO A 49 17.80 1.50 21.70
C PRO A 49 18.48 1.19 20.36
N VAL A 50 19.21 2.18 19.86
CA VAL A 50 20.05 2.08 18.66
C VAL A 50 21.02 0.91 18.80
N ASP A 51 20.98 0.00 17.84
CA ASP A 51 21.81 -1.20 17.79
C ASP A 51 22.13 -1.53 16.33
N LYS A 52 23.34 -1.13 15.93
CA LYS A 52 23.86 -1.30 14.56
C LYS A 52 24.32 -2.73 14.28
N GLU A 53 24.60 -3.51 15.33
CA GLU A 53 25.10 -4.89 15.22
C GLU A 53 23.96 -5.92 15.22
N ARG A 54 22.71 -5.46 15.36
CA ARG A 54 21.53 -6.32 15.33
C ARG A 54 21.43 -7.06 14.00
N LEU A 55 21.45 -8.40 14.08
CA LEU A 55 21.38 -9.33 12.93
C LEU A 55 20.13 -9.15 12.04
N LEU A 56 19.02 -8.69 12.62
CA LEU A 56 17.75 -8.50 11.94
C LEU A 56 17.25 -7.07 12.18
N LEU A 57 17.09 -6.31 11.08
CA LEU A 57 16.57 -4.94 11.08
C LEU A 57 17.35 -4.00 12.02
N PRO A 58 18.61 -3.69 11.66
CA PRO A 58 19.48 -2.82 12.46
C PRO A 58 18.90 -1.42 12.60
N VAL A 59 18.92 -0.88 13.82
CA VAL A 59 18.47 0.48 14.08
C VAL A 59 19.70 1.37 14.05
N TYR A 60 19.88 2.13 12.98
CA TYR A 60 21.08 2.93 12.74
C TYR A 60 21.10 4.25 13.54
N GLU A 61 19.93 4.79 13.86
CA GLU A 61 19.75 6.05 14.57
C GLU A 61 18.50 6.03 15.45
N GLN A 62 18.40 6.97 16.39
CA GLN A 62 17.23 7.08 17.26
C GLN A 62 16.06 7.67 16.46
N VAL A 63 15.04 6.86 16.23
CA VAL A 63 13.86 7.23 15.43
C VAL A 63 12.65 7.47 16.34
N PRO A 64 11.84 8.51 16.11
CA PRO A 64 10.56 8.63 16.81
C PRO A 64 9.62 7.47 16.42
N ALA A 65 9.26 6.63 17.39
CA ALA A 65 8.34 5.51 17.19
C ALA A 65 6.88 5.93 16.94
N TRP A 66 6.47 7.09 17.46
CA TRP A 66 5.07 7.50 17.52
C TRP A 66 4.34 7.58 16.16
N PRO A 67 4.95 7.98 15.02
CA PRO A 67 4.23 8.04 13.74
C PRO A 67 3.76 6.66 13.27
N TYR A 68 4.60 5.64 13.49
CA TYR A 68 4.30 4.26 13.14
C TYR A 68 3.23 3.65 14.05
N LEU A 69 3.32 3.93 15.35
CA LEU A 69 2.31 3.50 16.33
C LEU A 69 0.96 4.17 16.06
N LEU A 70 0.95 5.47 15.74
CA LEU A 70 -0.27 6.20 15.38
C LEU A 70 -0.91 5.60 14.12
N LEU A 71 -0.11 5.32 13.09
CA LEU A 71 -0.59 4.68 11.87
C LEU A 71 -1.19 3.29 12.16
N ALA A 72 -0.55 2.49 13.02
CA ALA A 72 -1.07 1.19 13.44
C ALA A 72 -2.44 1.32 14.12
N VAL A 73 -2.60 2.28 15.03
CA VAL A 73 -3.87 2.55 15.71
C VAL A 73 -4.95 2.98 14.72
N ILE A 74 -4.63 3.86 13.78
CA ILE A 74 -5.58 4.32 12.76
C ILE A 74 -6.03 3.15 11.87
N LEU A 75 -5.09 2.33 11.38
CA LEU A 75 -5.41 1.18 10.54
C LEU A 75 -6.20 0.11 11.30
N ALA A 76 -5.87 -0.13 12.58
CA ALA A 76 -6.65 -1.02 13.45
C ALA A 76 -8.07 -0.50 13.69
N ALA A 77 -8.24 0.81 13.90
CA ALA A 77 -9.56 1.43 14.04
C ALA A 77 -10.37 1.33 12.74
N MET A 78 -9.74 1.53 11.58
CA MET A 78 -10.38 1.32 10.27
C MET A 78 -10.81 -0.13 10.08
N LEU A 79 -9.98 -1.10 10.49
CA LEU A 79 -10.29 -2.53 10.45
C LEU A 79 -11.44 -2.90 11.40
N ALA A 80 -11.43 -2.39 12.63
CA ALA A 80 -12.51 -2.59 13.59
C ALA A 80 -13.83 -2.02 13.04
N ALA A 81 -13.81 -0.79 12.52
CA ALA A 81 -14.95 -0.20 11.85
C ALA A 81 -15.42 -1.04 10.64
N PHE A 82 -14.50 -1.63 9.88
CA PHE A 82 -14.88 -2.49 8.75
C PHE A 82 -15.73 -3.70 9.16
N PHE A 83 -15.53 -4.26 10.35
CA PHE A 83 -16.37 -5.33 10.90
C PHE A 83 -17.65 -4.82 11.56
N LEU A 84 -17.61 -3.66 12.21
CA LEU A 84 -18.75 -3.11 12.94
C LEU A 84 -19.86 -2.54 12.04
N TYR A 85 -19.52 -1.99 10.88
CA TYR A 85 -20.52 -1.44 9.96
C TYR A 85 -20.98 -2.47 8.92
N ARG A 86 -22.30 -2.51 8.69
CA ARG A 86 -22.96 -3.43 7.76
C ARG A 86 -22.63 -3.11 6.30
N SER A 87 -22.69 -4.12 5.43
CA SER A 87 -22.55 -3.97 3.97
C SER A 87 -23.64 -3.07 3.41
N SER A 88 -23.26 -2.23 2.46
CA SER A 88 -24.20 -1.37 1.72
C SER A 88 -24.70 -2.11 0.48
N PRO A 89 -25.96 -1.91 0.07
CA PRO A 89 -26.49 -2.55 -1.13
C PRO A 89 -25.71 -2.13 -2.37
N VAL A 90 -25.46 -3.11 -3.25
CA VAL A 90 -24.73 -2.93 -4.51
C VAL A 90 -25.49 -1.93 -5.39
N ARG A 91 -24.83 -0.82 -5.76
CA ARG A 91 -25.39 0.08 -6.78
C ARG A 91 -25.22 -0.58 -8.15
N ASN A 92 -26.33 -0.80 -8.85
CA ASN A 92 -26.32 -1.47 -10.16
C ASN A 92 -25.87 -0.52 -11.26
N GLU A 93 -24.57 -0.43 -11.51
CA GLU A 93 -24.00 0.21 -12.69
C GLU A 93 -23.55 -0.86 -13.69
N ARG A 94 -24.05 -0.83 -14.93
CA ARG A 94 -23.67 -1.82 -15.95
C ARG A 94 -22.21 -1.61 -16.35
N ALA A 95 -21.41 -2.67 -16.32
CA ALA A 95 -20.04 -2.65 -16.79
C ALA A 95 -20.00 -2.20 -18.26
N ASP A 96 -19.12 -1.25 -18.54
CA ASP A 96 -18.97 -0.57 -19.82
C ASP A 96 -17.49 -0.17 -19.99
N ALA A 97 -17.08 0.22 -21.21
CA ALA A 97 -15.72 0.59 -21.56
C ALA A 97 -15.11 1.66 -20.62
N ARG A 98 -15.94 2.53 -20.04
CA ARG A 98 -15.51 3.53 -19.05
C ARG A 98 -14.84 2.89 -17.82
N HIS A 99 -15.37 1.77 -17.31
CA HIS A 99 -14.82 1.08 -16.14
C HIS A 99 -13.45 0.47 -16.45
N PHE A 100 -13.27 -0.08 -17.65
CA PHE A 100 -11.97 -0.60 -18.09
C PHE A 100 -10.94 0.52 -18.35
N LYS A 101 -11.37 1.68 -18.89
CA LYS A 101 -10.51 2.87 -19.00
C LYS A 101 -10.06 3.38 -17.63
N LEU A 102 -10.96 3.39 -16.66
CA LEU A 102 -10.64 3.77 -15.27
C LEU A 102 -9.71 2.75 -14.61
N LEU A 103 -9.90 1.45 -14.88
CA LEU A 103 -9.02 0.38 -14.39
C LEU A 103 -7.59 0.57 -14.89
N THR A 104 -7.43 0.73 -16.21
CA THR A 104 -6.10 0.91 -16.83
C THR A 104 -5.46 2.23 -16.39
N ALA A 105 -6.22 3.31 -16.32
CA ALA A 105 -5.74 4.59 -15.81
C ALA A 105 -5.34 4.50 -14.32
N GLY A 106 -6.11 3.79 -13.49
CA GLY A 106 -5.80 3.56 -12.09
C GLY A 106 -4.49 2.83 -11.89
N PHE A 107 -4.28 1.70 -12.59
CA PHE A 107 -3.01 0.97 -12.54
C PHE A 107 -1.85 1.75 -13.13
N GLY A 108 -2.05 2.41 -14.28
CA GLY A 108 -1.04 3.27 -14.90
C GLY A 108 -0.61 4.40 -13.97
N CYS A 109 -1.56 5.04 -13.30
CA CYS A 109 -1.29 6.08 -12.30
C CYS A 109 -0.52 5.52 -11.09
N TYR A 110 -0.88 4.33 -10.59
CA TYR A 110 -0.14 3.69 -9.50
C TYR A 110 1.31 3.44 -9.91
N LEU A 111 1.52 2.77 -11.04
CA LEU A 111 2.86 2.43 -11.53
C LEU A 111 3.68 3.70 -11.79
N ALA A 112 3.10 4.70 -12.45
CA ALA A 112 3.76 5.98 -12.66
C ALA A 112 4.14 6.65 -11.34
N SER A 113 3.29 6.59 -10.31
CA SER A 113 3.60 7.15 -8.99
C SER A 113 4.81 6.48 -8.33
N VAL A 114 4.95 5.16 -8.47
CA VAL A 114 6.09 4.42 -7.93
C VAL A 114 7.36 4.73 -8.71
N PHE A 115 7.31 4.58 -10.04
CA PHE A 115 8.49 4.76 -10.89
C PHE A 115 8.99 6.20 -10.91
N LEU A 116 8.11 7.19 -11.03
CA LEU A 116 8.51 8.60 -11.01
C LEU A 116 9.08 8.99 -9.64
N SER A 117 8.48 8.52 -8.55
CA SER A 117 8.99 8.82 -7.20
C SER A 117 10.33 8.15 -6.93
N SER A 118 10.60 7.00 -7.54
CA SER A 118 11.89 6.31 -7.39
C SER A 118 13.08 7.13 -7.89
N LEU A 119 12.88 8.00 -8.88
CA LEU A 119 13.91 8.94 -9.37
C LEU A 119 14.36 9.94 -8.30
N PHE A 120 13.53 10.19 -7.29
CA PHE A 120 13.81 11.09 -6.18
C PHE A 120 14.26 10.33 -4.92
N TRP A 121 13.77 9.11 -4.71
CA TRP A 121 14.16 8.29 -3.57
C TRP A 121 15.59 7.77 -3.67
N PHE A 122 16.08 7.52 -4.89
CA PHE A 122 17.41 6.98 -5.14
C PHE A 122 18.25 7.95 -5.97
N PRO A 123 18.77 9.05 -5.37
CA PRO A 123 19.67 9.95 -6.06
C PRO A 123 20.95 9.21 -6.45
N SER A 124 21.56 9.58 -7.59
CA SER A 124 22.81 8.98 -8.08
C SER A 124 24.00 9.30 -7.16
N ASP A 125 25.04 8.47 -7.20
CA ASP A 125 26.24 8.64 -6.36
C ASP A 125 26.90 10.02 -6.52
N ALA A 126 26.98 10.51 -7.77
CA ALA A 126 27.50 11.84 -8.05
C ALA A 126 26.69 12.93 -7.34
N LYS A 127 25.37 12.78 -7.25
CA LYS A 127 24.48 13.73 -6.59
C LYS A 127 24.56 13.61 -5.07
N ARG A 128 24.73 12.40 -4.53
CA ARG A 128 24.93 12.16 -3.09
C ARG A 128 26.21 12.83 -2.58
N LEU A 129 27.29 12.78 -3.36
CA LEU A 129 28.58 13.37 -2.99
C LEU A 129 28.60 14.90 -3.13
N ALA A 130 27.77 15.46 -4.03
CA ALA A 130 27.76 16.89 -4.31
C ALA A 130 26.69 17.68 -3.54
N ALA A 131 25.61 17.04 -3.10
CA ALA A 131 24.47 17.71 -2.46
C ALA A 131 24.56 17.71 -0.93
N SER A 132 24.00 18.74 -0.30
CA SER A 132 23.83 18.77 1.16
C SER A 132 22.74 17.78 1.61
N ALA A 133 22.82 17.34 2.87
CA ALA A 133 21.84 16.45 3.47
C ALA A 133 20.40 17.01 3.44
N GLU A 134 20.24 18.33 3.61
CA GLU A 134 18.92 18.98 3.50
C GLU A 134 18.34 18.93 2.08
N SER A 135 19.18 19.14 1.06
CA SER A 135 18.75 19.06 -0.33
C SER A 135 18.28 17.64 -0.68
N LEU A 136 19.05 16.62 -0.30
CA LEU A 136 18.68 15.22 -0.47
C LEU A 136 17.37 14.89 0.26
N ARG A 137 17.20 15.38 1.49
CA ARG A 137 15.96 15.20 2.25
C ARG A 137 14.76 15.83 1.56
N GLY A 138 14.92 17.02 0.97
CA GLY A 138 13.88 17.72 0.21
C GLY A 138 13.43 16.95 -1.02
N GLU A 139 14.37 16.35 -1.76
CA GLU A 139 14.05 15.54 -2.93
C GLU A 139 13.32 14.25 -2.56
N VAL A 140 13.83 13.52 -1.56
CA VAL A 140 13.20 12.28 -1.07
C VAL A 140 11.79 12.56 -0.54
N LEU A 141 11.59 13.70 0.13
CA LEU A 141 10.27 14.15 0.56
C LEU A 141 9.37 14.46 -0.63
N GLY A 142 9.87 15.19 -1.64
CA GLY A 142 9.14 15.50 -2.87
C GLY A 142 8.68 14.24 -3.61
N GLY A 143 9.55 13.25 -3.75
CA GLY A 143 9.21 11.93 -4.28
C GLY A 143 8.13 11.23 -3.46
N THR A 144 8.22 11.29 -2.14
CA THR A 144 7.24 10.65 -1.25
C THR A 144 5.85 11.31 -1.33
N ILE A 145 5.79 12.63 -1.48
CA ILE A 145 4.54 13.36 -1.71
C ILE A 145 3.94 12.99 -3.07
N LEU A 146 4.76 12.92 -4.12
CA LEU A 146 4.33 12.49 -5.45
C LEU A 146 3.73 11.07 -5.41
N PHE A 147 4.39 10.15 -4.71
CA PHE A 147 3.92 8.80 -4.47
C PHE A 147 2.56 8.80 -3.76
N LEU A 148 2.40 9.53 -2.65
CA LEU A 148 1.14 9.60 -1.92
C LEU A 148 -0.01 10.15 -2.77
N CYS A 149 0.23 11.24 -3.49
CA CYS A 149 -0.77 11.83 -4.39
C CYS A 149 -1.18 10.83 -5.50
N GLY A 150 -0.21 10.14 -6.09
CA GLY A 150 -0.46 9.13 -7.11
C GLY A 150 -1.21 7.90 -6.58
N VAL A 151 -0.89 7.43 -5.38
CA VAL A 151 -1.62 6.33 -4.72
C VAL A 151 -3.06 6.75 -4.42
N CYS A 152 -3.28 7.95 -3.89
CA CYS A 152 -4.64 8.48 -3.65
C CYS A 152 -5.46 8.55 -4.95
N LEU A 153 -4.90 9.12 -6.01
CA LEU A 153 -5.56 9.24 -7.30
C LEU A 153 -5.84 7.86 -7.91
N SER A 154 -4.87 6.95 -7.87
CA SER A 154 -5.03 5.57 -8.33
C SER A 154 -6.15 4.85 -7.57
N CYS A 155 -6.14 4.89 -6.23
CA CYS A 155 -7.16 4.29 -5.39
C CYS A 155 -8.56 4.83 -5.73
N TYR A 156 -8.68 6.14 -5.99
CA TYR A 156 -9.93 6.75 -6.42
C TYR A 156 -10.39 6.23 -7.80
N LEU A 157 -9.50 6.17 -8.78
CA LEU A 157 -9.82 5.66 -10.13
C LEU A 157 -10.23 4.18 -10.09
N LEU A 158 -9.49 3.36 -9.33
CA LEU A 158 -9.78 1.94 -9.13
C LEU A 158 -11.10 1.71 -8.39
N TYR A 159 -11.41 2.52 -7.38
CA TYR A 159 -12.72 2.51 -6.73
C TYR A 159 -13.84 2.79 -7.73
N ARG A 160 -13.70 3.79 -8.60
CA ARG A 160 -14.71 4.06 -9.64
C ARG A 160 -14.79 2.93 -10.66
N ALA A 161 -13.66 2.33 -11.04
CA ALA A 161 -13.63 1.17 -11.93
C ALA A 161 -14.38 -0.04 -11.32
N SER A 162 -14.31 -0.22 -10.00
CA SER A 162 -14.90 -1.36 -9.28
C SER A 162 -16.44 -1.42 -9.32
N LYS A 163 -17.11 -0.33 -9.68
CA LYS A 163 -18.58 -0.23 -9.65
C LYS A 163 -19.30 -0.96 -10.79
N GLY A 164 -18.57 -1.40 -11.82
CA GLY A 164 -19.17 -2.05 -12.99
C GLY A 164 -19.64 -3.49 -12.74
N ASN A 165 -20.91 -3.76 -12.99
CA ASN A 165 -21.55 -5.05 -12.75
C ASN A 165 -22.19 -5.62 -14.03
N THR A 166 -22.50 -6.91 -14.03
CA THR A 166 -23.23 -7.57 -15.13
C THR A 166 -24.43 -8.33 -14.59
N VAL A 167 -25.41 -8.63 -15.45
CA VAL A 167 -26.60 -9.40 -15.06
C VAL A 167 -26.24 -10.80 -14.53
N LYS A 168 -25.15 -11.40 -15.06
CA LYS A 168 -24.66 -12.72 -14.62
C LYS A 168 -23.76 -12.69 -13.39
N SER A 169 -23.13 -11.54 -13.08
CA SER A 169 -22.20 -11.38 -11.97
C SER A 169 -22.23 -9.96 -11.44
N GLN A 170 -22.83 -9.80 -10.26
CA GLN A 170 -23.08 -8.51 -9.60
C GLN A 170 -21.83 -7.89 -8.95
N ASP A 171 -20.71 -8.61 -8.90
CA ASP A 171 -19.44 -8.12 -8.33
C ASP A 171 -18.26 -8.25 -9.32
N LEU A 172 -18.54 -8.30 -10.63
CA LEU A 172 -17.52 -8.61 -11.64
C LEU A 172 -16.32 -7.66 -11.58
N MET A 173 -16.52 -6.35 -11.74
CA MET A 173 -15.40 -5.41 -11.74
C MET A 173 -14.77 -5.28 -10.36
N ARG A 174 -15.56 -5.38 -9.29
CA ARG A 174 -15.07 -5.44 -7.91
C ARG A 174 -14.02 -6.54 -7.72
N ARG A 175 -14.38 -7.77 -8.07
CA ARG A 175 -13.50 -8.94 -7.98
C ARG A 175 -12.27 -8.80 -8.87
N LEU A 176 -12.45 -8.29 -10.09
CA LEU A 176 -11.36 -8.09 -11.04
C LEU A 176 -10.36 -7.03 -10.56
N VAL A 177 -10.85 -5.88 -10.11
CA VAL A 177 -10.01 -4.77 -9.62
C VAL A 177 -9.22 -5.24 -8.40
N LEU A 178 -9.89 -5.84 -7.41
CA LEU A 178 -9.25 -6.28 -6.17
C LEU A 178 -8.26 -7.43 -6.40
N SER A 179 -8.60 -8.39 -7.26
CA SER A 179 -7.70 -9.49 -7.60
C SER A 179 -6.45 -8.99 -8.32
N LEU A 180 -6.60 -8.12 -9.32
CA LEU A 180 -5.46 -7.51 -10.01
C LEU A 180 -4.61 -6.65 -9.07
N PHE A 181 -5.24 -5.87 -8.19
CA PHE A 181 -4.52 -5.06 -7.21
C PHE A 181 -3.65 -5.90 -6.28
N ALA A 182 -4.16 -7.05 -5.84
CA ALA A 182 -3.42 -8.01 -5.02
C ALA A 182 -2.33 -8.75 -5.81
N VAL A 183 -2.61 -9.20 -7.04
CA VAL A 183 -1.66 -9.94 -7.89
C VAL A 183 -0.49 -9.04 -8.31
N LEU A 184 -0.75 -7.77 -8.58
CA LEU A 184 0.27 -6.76 -8.85
C LEU A 184 0.95 -6.24 -7.58
N GLN A 185 0.52 -6.73 -6.40
CA GLN A 185 1.08 -6.41 -5.09
C GLN A 185 1.05 -4.94 -4.71
N LEU A 186 0.11 -4.19 -5.26
CA LEU A 186 -0.03 -2.77 -4.96
C LEU A 186 -0.47 -2.54 -3.51
N ASP A 187 -0.95 -3.58 -2.84
CA ASP A 187 -1.21 -3.60 -1.40
C ASP A 187 0.05 -3.64 -0.53
N LYS A 188 1.20 -4.05 -1.06
CA LYS A 188 2.47 -4.21 -0.31
C LYS A 188 3.47 -3.09 -0.60
N VAL A 189 3.24 -2.32 -1.66
CA VAL A 189 4.15 -1.22 -2.07
C VAL A 189 4.41 -0.20 -0.96
N PRO A 190 3.43 0.28 -0.16
CA PRO A 190 3.71 1.22 0.93
C PRO A 190 4.77 0.70 1.91
N LEU A 191 4.71 -0.59 2.27
CA LEU A 191 5.71 -1.23 3.13
C LEU A 191 7.06 -1.33 2.44
N LEU A 192 7.08 -1.70 1.15
CA LEU A 192 8.32 -1.78 0.38
C LEU A 192 9.03 -0.42 0.31
N VAL A 193 8.31 0.66 0.03
CA VAL A 193 8.87 2.02 -0.03
C VAL A 193 9.37 2.44 1.35
N ALA A 194 8.61 2.22 2.41
CA ALA A 194 9.06 2.51 3.77
C ALA A 194 10.31 1.72 4.16
N TYR A 195 10.38 0.44 3.80
CA TYR A 195 11.56 -0.40 4.00
C TYR A 195 12.77 0.15 3.26
N LEU A 196 12.61 0.54 1.99
CA LEU A 196 13.69 1.12 1.18
C LEU A 196 14.20 2.44 1.79
N LEU A 197 13.32 3.29 2.31
CA LEU A 197 13.71 4.54 2.97
C LEU A 197 14.33 4.34 4.36
N LEU A 198 14.09 3.19 5.00
CA LEU A 198 14.66 2.82 6.29
C LEU A 198 16.00 2.08 6.19
N TYR A 199 16.16 1.27 5.16
CA TYR A 199 17.25 0.28 5.05
C TYR A 199 17.95 0.32 3.71
N SER A 200 17.87 1.42 2.95
CA SER A 200 18.61 1.59 1.68
C SER A 200 20.11 1.41 1.94
N PRO A 201 20.72 0.29 1.51
CA PRO A 201 22.12 -0.01 1.81
C PRO A 201 23.08 0.92 1.07
N GLU A 202 22.59 1.54 0.01
CA GLU A 202 23.41 2.36 -0.88
C GLU A 202 23.58 3.78 -0.34
N THR A 203 22.61 4.30 0.44
CA THR A 203 22.56 5.72 0.77
C THR A 203 23.30 6.09 2.04
N GLU A 204 23.53 5.15 2.97
CA GLU A 204 24.01 5.38 4.36
C GLU A 204 23.22 6.41 5.19
N VAL A 205 22.30 7.13 4.55
CA VAL A 205 21.36 8.09 5.11
C VAL A 205 19.99 7.43 5.14
N VAL A 206 19.41 7.42 6.33
CA VAL A 206 18.07 6.90 6.60
C VAL A 206 17.10 8.09 6.66
N PHE A 207 15.86 7.90 6.18
CA PHE A 207 14.83 8.94 6.28
C PHE A 207 13.61 8.44 7.05
N PRO A 208 13.69 8.22 8.38
CA PRO A 208 12.64 7.53 9.12
C PRO A 208 11.29 8.26 9.09
N ASN A 209 11.30 9.58 9.27
CA ASN A 209 10.07 10.36 9.21
C ASN A 209 9.42 10.33 7.82
N ILE A 210 10.22 10.29 6.75
CA ILE A 210 9.72 10.20 5.38
C ILE A 210 9.26 8.76 5.09
N ALA A 211 9.91 7.75 5.66
CA ALA A 211 9.48 6.36 5.60
C ALA A 211 8.12 6.15 6.28
N ALA A 212 7.89 6.77 7.44
CA ALA A 212 6.57 6.77 8.09
C ALA A 212 5.51 7.43 7.19
N LEU A 213 5.87 8.53 6.53
CA LEU A 213 4.99 9.21 5.57
C LEU A 213 4.69 8.31 4.35
N ALA A 214 5.68 7.61 3.80
CA ALA A 214 5.46 6.65 2.72
C ALA A 214 4.56 5.48 3.18
N LEU A 215 4.77 4.98 4.39
CA LEU A 215 3.95 3.92 4.98
C LEU A 215 2.49 4.36 5.16
N SER A 216 2.25 5.66 5.40
CA SER A 216 0.89 6.23 5.48
C SER A 216 0.08 6.07 4.20
N ALA A 217 0.69 5.71 3.06
CA ALA A 217 -0.03 5.30 1.85
C ALA A 217 -0.94 4.07 2.09
N TYR A 218 -0.74 3.32 3.18
CA TYR A 218 -1.73 2.34 3.64
C TYR A 218 -3.10 2.94 3.96
N LEU A 219 -3.21 4.23 4.30
CA LEU A 219 -4.49 4.88 4.57
C LEU A 219 -5.39 4.93 3.33
N PRO A 220 -4.99 5.56 2.20
CA PRO A 220 -5.81 5.55 0.99
C PRO A 220 -6.04 4.14 0.43
N VAL A 221 -5.03 3.26 0.50
CA VAL A 221 -5.19 1.85 0.10
C VAL A 221 -6.25 1.15 0.94
N SER A 222 -6.19 1.28 2.27
CA SER A 222 -7.16 0.66 3.18
C SER A 222 -8.56 1.24 2.99
N LEU A 223 -8.68 2.55 2.79
CA LEU A 223 -9.96 3.19 2.46
C LEU A 223 -10.55 2.60 1.18
N PHE A 224 -9.75 2.49 0.12
CA PHE A 224 -10.18 1.89 -1.14
C PHE A 224 -10.63 0.43 -0.96
N LEU A 225 -9.84 -0.39 -0.28
CA LEU A 225 -10.17 -1.80 -0.05
C LEU A 225 -11.46 -1.95 0.78
N ILE A 226 -11.59 -1.18 1.85
CA ILE A 226 -12.75 -1.20 2.75
C ILE A 226 -14.02 -0.73 2.01
N GLN A 227 -13.96 0.39 1.29
CA GLN A 227 -15.12 0.92 0.56
C GLN A 227 -15.57 -0.05 -0.53
N THR A 228 -14.61 -0.56 -1.32
CA THR A 228 -14.89 -1.52 -2.38
C THR A 228 -15.49 -2.81 -1.82
N SER A 229 -15.03 -3.26 -0.65
CA SER A 229 -15.48 -4.49 0.01
C SER A 229 -16.78 -4.37 0.79
N ARG A 230 -17.18 -3.17 1.22
CA ARG A 230 -18.48 -2.95 1.88
C ARG A 230 -19.65 -3.00 0.93
N GLU A 231 -19.40 -2.66 -0.33
CA GLU A 231 -20.41 -2.59 -1.38
C GLU A 231 -20.55 -3.92 -2.16
N THR A 232 -20.10 -5.04 -1.60
CA THR A 232 -20.28 -6.38 -2.20
C THR A 232 -21.64 -6.95 -1.82
N HIS A 233 -22.23 -7.77 -2.69
CA HIS A 233 -23.43 -8.50 -2.33
C HIS A 233 -23.09 -9.49 -1.19
N SER A 234 -23.55 -9.20 0.02
CA SER A 234 -23.58 -10.21 1.08
C SER A 234 -24.63 -11.22 0.66
N GLY A 235 -24.20 -12.33 0.06
CA GLY A 235 -24.99 -13.54 0.11
C GLY A 235 -25.14 -13.92 1.58
N GLU A 236 -26.35 -13.72 2.10
CA GLU A 236 -26.95 -14.78 2.90
C GLU A 236 -27.22 -15.98 2.00
#